data_AF-A0A822DQI0-F1
#
_entry.id   AF-A0A822DQI0-F1
#
_cell.length_a   1.000
_cell.length_b   1.000
_cell.length_c   1.000
_cell.angle_alpha   90.00
_cell.angle_beta   90.00
_cell.angle_gamma   90.00
#
_symmetry.space_group_name_H-M   'P 1'
#
loop_
_entity.id
_entity.type
_entity.pdbx_description
1 polymer ?
#
loop_
_entity_poly.entity_id
_entity_poly.type
_entity_poly.pdbx_seq_one_letter_code
_entity_poly.pdbx_strand_id
1 'polypeptide(L)'
;MLTTLHQQQKHCIVYLKVRSGRLGNRMFMIASAYGLARLHSCHLYITPEIINEVHALFILDLSPFLISTIMFNSIIHNTLKPMTTIRKHAGCQYVRELTRPNAISPGHILELHGYWQSYLHFAKYSDDIRQRIFVARQPVLE
;
A
#
# COMPACT_ATOMS: atom_id res chain seq x y z
N MET A 1 -9.82 20.80 33.40
CA MET A 1 -8.74 19.79 33.48
C MET A 1 -8.29 19.48 32.06
N LEU A 2 -7.06 19.86 31.72
CA LEU A 2 -6.37 19.47 30.49
C LEU A 2 -5.68 18.11 30.69
N THR A 3 -5.89 17.20 29.75
CA THR A 3 -5.05 16.05 29.32
C THR A 3 -5.91 15.32 28.28
N THR A 4 -5.56 15.21 27.00
CA THR A 4 -4.35 14.59 26.47
C THR A 4 -4.01 15.11 25.07
N LEU A 5 -2.79 15.63 24.94
CA LEU A 5 -2.01 15.62 23.71
C LEU A 5 -1.84 14.18 23.21
N HIS A 6 -2.40 13.83 22.05
CA HIS A 6 -1.82 12.88 21.08
C HIS A 6 -2.68 12.84 19.81
N GLN A 7 -2.60 13.90 19.01
CA GLN A 7 -3.02 13.82 17.61
C GLN A 7 -2.01 14.56 16.72
N GLN A 8 -0.72 14.28 16.94
CA GLN A 8 0.22 14.35 15.82
C GLN A 8 -0.14 13.20 14.89
N GLN A 9 -1.06 13.43 13.95
CA GLN A 9 -1.44 12.42 12.95
C GLN A 9 -0.26 12.22 11.99
N LYS A 10 0.60 11.27 12.38
CA LYS A 10 1.82 10.84 11.73
C LYS A 10 1.48 9.99 10.50
N HIS A 11 1.01 10.63 9.44
CA HIS A 11 0.58 9.91 8.24
C HIS A 11 1.76 9.74 7.27
N CYS A 12 2.36 8.56 7.25
CA CYS A 12 3.15 8.10 6.11
C CYS A 12 2.23 7.50 5.05
N ILE A 13 2.68 7.47 3.79
CA ILE A 13 1.93 6.89 2.67
C ILE A 13 2.79 5.87 1.94
N VAL A 14 2.28 4.66 1.74
CA VAL A 14 2.79 3.70 0.75
C VAL A 14 2.07 3.95 -0.56
N TYR A 15 2.82 4.31 -1.60
CA TYR A 15 2.28 4.71 -2.89
C TYR A 15 2.63 3.70 -3.99
N LEU A 16 1.59 3.12 -4.60
CA LEU A 16 1.70 2.19 -5.72
C LEU A 16 1.17 2.84 -7.02
N LYS A 17 2.10 3.24 -7.89
CA LYS A 17 1.84 3.93 -9.18
C LYS A 17 1.98 3.05 -10.43
N VAL A 18 2.75 1.96 -10.34
CA VAL A 18 3.32 1.30 -11.52
C VAL A 18 2.43 0.17 -12.05
N ARG A 19 2.16 0.21 -13.37
CA ARG A 19 1.35 -0.78 -14.12
C ARG A 19 2.13 -2.00 -14.67
N SER A 20 3.37 -2.19 -14.21
CA SER A 20 4.27 -3.20 -14.76
C SER A 20 3.83 -4.63 -14.40
N GLY A 21 3.89 -5.54 -15.39
CA GLY A 21 3.64 -6.97 -15.21
C GLY A 21 2.20 -7.41 -15.48
N ARG A 22 2.04 -8.73 -15.56
CA ARG A 22 0.74 -9.42 -15.68
C ARG A 22 -0.01 -9.43 -14.34
N LEU A 23 -1.25 -9.91 -14.34
CA LEU A 23 -2.14 -9.97 -13.17
C LEU A 23 -1.46 -10.47 -11.89
N GLY A 24 -0.75 -11.61 -11.97
CA GLY A 24 -0.04 -12.18 -10.82
C GLY A 24 0.97 -11.21 -10.20
N ASN A 25 1.75 -10.50 -11.01
CA ASN A 25 2.70 -9.49 -10.50
C ASN A 25 1.98 -8.32 -9.83
N ARG A 26 0.83 -7.90 -10.36
CA ARG A 26 0.02 -6.81 -9.79
C ARG A 26 -0.58 -7.20 -8.46
N MET A 27 -1.15 -8.39 -8.38
CA MET A 27 -1.59 -8.98 -7.10
C MET A 27 -0.41 -9.03 -6.11
N PHE A 28 0.76 -9.42 -6.59
CA PHE A 28 1.95 -9.50 -5.74
C PHE A 28 2.39 -8.13 -5.19
N MET A 29 2.37 -7.11 -6.03
CA MET A 29 2.69 -5.73 -5.64
C MET A 29 1.64 -5.16 -4.68
N ILE A 30 0.35 -5.36 -4.95
CA ILE A 30 -0.75 -4.88 -4.09
C ILE A 30 -0.63 -5.46 -2.69
N ALA A 31 -0.45 -6.78 -2.55
CA ALA A 31 -0.35 -7.39 -1.23
C ALA A 31 0.98 -7.05 -0.52
N SER A 32 2.06 -6.82 -1.28
CA SER A 32 3.29 -6.26 -0.69
C SER A 32 3.06 -4.84 -0.15
N ALA A 33 2.28 -4.01 -0.85
CA ALA A 33 1.94 -2.65 -0.44
C ALA A 33 1.00 -2.60 0.75
N TYR A 34 -0.02 -3.44 0.74
CA TYR A 34 -0.86 -3.66 1.91
C TYR A 34 -0.03 -4.08 3.12
N GLY A 35 0.89 -5.04 2.94
CA GLY A 35 1.73 -5.52 4.03
C GLY A 35 2.65 -4.46 4.62
N LEU A 36 3.24 -3.60 3.78
CA LEU A 36 4.04 -2.46 4.24
C LEU A 36 3.20 -1.40 4.94
N ALA A 37 2.05 -1.04 4.36
CA ALA A 37 1.14 -0.06 4.95
C ALA A 37 0.67 -0.52 6.34
N ARG A 38 0.26 -1.79 6.45
CA ARG A 38 -0.12 -2.41 7.73
C ARG A 38 1.04 -2.48 8.70
N LEU A 39 2.25 -2.85 8.25
CA LEU A 39 3.43 -2.98 9.11
C LEU A 39 3.82 -1.64 9.75
N HIS A 40 3.77 -0.55 8.97
CA HIS A 40 4.20 0.78 9.43
C HIS A 40 3.05 1.67 9.89
N SER A 41 1.82 1.15 9.91
CA SER A 41 0.61 1.96 10.16
C SER A 41 0.51 3.17 9.23
N CYS A 42 0.93 3.02 7.98
CA CYS A 42 0.81 4.03 6.94
C CYS A 42 -0.53 3.92 6.20
N HIS A 43 -0.93 5.02 5.57
CA HIS A 43 -1.94 4.95 4.52
C HIS A 43 -1.39 4.22 3.29
N LEU A 44 -2.30 3.62 2.54
CA LEU A 44 -2.04 2.99 1.26
C LEU A 44 -2.75 3.79 0.18
N TYR A 45 -2.00 4.27 -0.81
CA TYR A 45 -2.57 4.84 -2.02
C TYR A 45 -2.15 3.99 -3.22
N ILE A 46 -3.16 3.47 -3.94
CA ILE A 46 -2.99 2.73 -5.18
C ILE A 46 -3.71 3.53 -6.25
N THR A 47 -3.07 3.75 -7.40
CA THR A 47 -3.71 4.55 -8.43
C THR A 47 -4.97 3.86 -8.99
N PRO A 48 -5.99 4.64 -9.43
CA PRO A 48 -7.24 4.08 -9.94
C PRO A 48 -7.05 3.07 -11.07
N GLU A 49 -6.02 3.26 -11.90
CA GLU A 49 -5.69 2.36 -13.00
C GLU A 49 -5.42 0.93 -12.54
N ILE A 50 -4.66 0.77 -11.45
CA ILE A 50 -4.33 -0.55 -10.90
C ILE A 50 -5.54 -1.13 -10.17
N ILE A 51 -6.25 -0.30 -9.39
CA ILE A 51 -7.45 -0.73 -8.67
C ILE A 51 -8.49 -1.27 -9.65
N ASN A 52 -8.85 -0.50 -10.68
CA ASN A 52 -9.92 -0.85 -11.61
C ASN A 52 -9.65 -2.17 -12.34
N GLU A 53 -8.40 -2.43 -12.73
CA GLU A 53 -8.01 -3.68 -13.41
C GLU A 53 -8.14 -4.90 -12.51
N VAL A 54 -7.68 -4.80 -11.25
CA VAL A 54 -7.74 -5.94 -10.33
C VAL A 54 -9.15 -6.11 -9.77
N HIS A 55 -9.89 -5.01 -9.57
CA HIS A 55 -11.27 -5.00 -9.09
C HIS A 55 -12.24 -5.66 -10.06
N ALA A 56 -11.92 -5.70 -11.36
CA ALA A 56 -12.70 -6.42 -12.36
C ALA A 56 -12.75 -7.94 -12.08
N LEU A 57 -11.71 -8.48 -11.41
CA LEU A 57 -11.56 -9.92 -11.17
C LEU A 57 -11.78 -10.29 -9.69
N PHE A 58 -11.46 -9.38 -8.77
CA PHE A 58 -11.45 -9.63 -7.34
C PHE A 58 -12.26 -8.61 -6.54
N ILE A 59 -12.77 -9.04 -5.39
CA ILE A 59 -13.21 -8.14 -4.31
C ILE A 59 -11.95 -7.68 -3.58
N LEU A 60 -11.68 -6.38 -3.62
CA LEU A 60 -10.49 -5.76 -3.02
C LEU A 60 -10.85 -4.97 -1.77
N ASP A 61 -10.92 -5.62 -0.60
CA ASP A 61 -11.05 -4.92 0.67
C ASP A 61 -9.68 -4.64 1.30
N LEU A 62 -9.20 -3.40 1.10
CA LEU A 62 -7.94 -2.88 1.63
C LEU A 62 -8.13 -1.96 2.85
N SER A 63 -9.32 -1.95 3.44
CA SER A 63 -9.66 -1.12 4.60
C SER A 63 -8.94 -1.61 5.87
N PRO A 64 -8.54 -0.71 6.78
CA PRO A 64 -8.75 0.75 6.79
C PRO A 64 -7.60 1.55 6.14
N PHE A 65 -6.62 0.89 5.52
CA PHE A 65 -5.39 1.56 5.09
C PHE A 65 -5.55 2.32 3.78
N LEU A 66 -6.40 1.84 2.87
CA LEU A 66 -6.61 2.46 1.56
C LEU A 66 -7.23 3.85 1.69
N ILE A 67 -6.59 4.84 1.08
CA ILE A 67 -7.11 6.21 0.95
C ILE A 67 -7.55 6.49 -0.49
N SER A 68 -8.58 7.32 -0.65
CA SER A 68 -9.08 7.73 -1.97
C SER A 68 -8.13 8.71 -2.65
N THR A 69 -8.24 8.87 -3.98
CA THR A 69 -7.50 9.90 -4.73
C THR A 69 -7.74 11.30 -4.19
N ILE A 70 -8.98 11.62 -3.77
CA ILE A 70 -9.34 12.91 -3.18
C ILE A 70 -8.57 13.12 -1.87
N MET A 71 -8.56 12.11 -1.00
CA MET A 71 -7.85 12.18 0.27
C MET A 71 -6.33 12.27 0.06
N PHE A 72 -5.77 11.47 -0.86
CA PHE A 72 -4.36 11.54 -1.23
C PHE A 72 -3.99 12.95 -1.70
N ASN A 73 -4.70 13.50 -2.68
CA ASN A 73 -4.45 14.85 -3.18
C ASN A 73 -4.59 15.91 -2.08
N SER A 74 -5.59 15.79 -1.21
CA SER A 74 -5.73 16.69 -0.07
C SER A 74 -4.53 16.61 0.87
N ILE A 75 -4.01 15.42 1.16
CA ILE A 75 -2.81 15.28 1.99
C ILE A 75 -1.61 15.92 1.30
N ILE A 76 -1.40 15.66 0.01
CA ILE A 76 -0.23 16.19 -0.72
C ILE A 76 -0.25 17.72 -0.86
N HIS A 77 -1.43 18.31 -1.08
CA HIS A 77 -1.56 19.73 -1.42
C HIS A 77 -1.91 20.63 -0.21
N ASN A 78 -2.60 20.10 0.80
CA ASN A 78 -3.11 20.92 1.93
C ASN A 78 -2.29 20.76 3.22
N THR A 79 -1.25 19.92 3.25
CA THR A 79 -0.36 19.85 4.41
C THR A 79 0.54 21.07 4.51
N LEU A 80 0.58 21.69 5.70
CA LEU A 80 1.49 22.80 6.06
C LEU A 80 2.97 22.49 5.84
N LYS A 81 3.34 21.20 5.86
CA LYS A 81 4.69 20.72 5.53
C LYS A 81 4.61 19.76 4.34
N PRO A 82 5.33 20.02 3.24
CA PRO A 82 5.33 19.11 2.10
C PRO A 82 5.89 17.75 2.52
N MET A 83 5.22 16.69 2.08
CA MET A 83 5.70 15.33 2.31
C MET A 83 6.96 15.06 1.48
N THR A 84 7.90 14.30 2.05
CA THR A 84 9.12 13.89 1.34
C THR A 84 8.90 12.57 0.62
N THR A 85 9.11 12.53 -0.69
CA THR A 85 8.99 11.30 -1.48
C THR A 85 10.30 10.52 -1.44
N ILE A 86 10.25 9.30 -0.91
CA ILE A 86 11.32 8.32 -1.00
C ILE A 86 11.02 7.39 -2.17
N ARG A 87 11.87 7.43 -3.20
CA ARG A 87 11.77 6.51 -4.34
C ARG A 87 12.74 5.36 -4.17
N LYS A 88 12.25 4.12 -4.30
CA LYS A 88 13.09 2.93 -4.37
C LYS A 88 12.70 2.11 -5.60
N HIS A 89 13.70 1.70 -6.37
CA HIS A 89 13.52 0.73 -7.43
C HIS A 89 13.84 -0.66 -6.91
N ALA A 90 12.97 -1.63 -7.16
CA ALA A 90 13.22 -3.02 -6.81
C ALA A 90 12.77 -3.94 -7.96
N GLY A 91 13.67 -4.83 -8.38
CA GLY A 91 13.39 -5.84 -9.39
C GLY A 91 13.21 -7.21 -8.73
N CYS A 92 11.97 -7.72 -8.69
CA CYS A 92 11.59 -9.05 -8.21
C CYS A 92 12.29 -9.48 -6.91
N GLN A 93 12.52 -8.54 -6.00
CA GLN A 93 13.32 -8.78 -4.80
C GLN A 93 12.65 -8.22 -3.55
N TYR A 94 12.97 -8.87 -2.44
CA TYR A 94 12.64 -8.42 -1.11
C TYR A 94 13.63 -7.35 -0.65
N VAL A 95 13.11 -6.18 -0.25
CA VAL A 95 13.92 -5.05 0.25
C VAL A 95 13.86 -5.05 1.78
N ARG A 96 14.86 -5.67 2.42
CA ARG A 96 14.87 -5.92 3.87
C ARG A 96 14.76 -4.63 4.69
N GLU A 97 15.34 -3.54 4.21
CA GLU A 97 15.36 -2.24 4.87
C GLU A 97 13.94 -1.72 5.13
N LEU A 98 12.99 -2.02 4.23
CA LEU A 98 11.61 -1.58 4.34
C LEU A 98 10.81 -2.32 5.42
N THR A 99 11.37 -3.36 6.04
CA THR A 99 10.70 -4.10 7.13
C THR A 99 11.20 -3.72 8.51
N ARG A 100 12.22 -2.86 8.60
CA ARG A 100 12.75 -2.38 9.88
C ARG A 100 11.77 -1.39 10.52
N PRO A 101 11.66 -1.33 11.85
CA PRO A 101 10.89 -0.29 12.52
C PRO A 101 11.29 1.10 12.02
N ASN A 102 10.32 1.99 11.80
CA ASN A 102 10.52 3.36 11.30
C ASN A 102 11.21 3.44 9.93
N ALA A 103 11.16 2.38 9.10
CA ALA A 103 11.67 2.45 7.73
C ALA A 103 10.92 3.48 6.86
N ILE A 104 9.69 3.81 7.24
CA ILE A 104 8.90 4.88 6.64
C ILE A 104 8.55 5.87 7.74
N SER A 105 9.22 7.02 7.73
CA SER A 105 8.98 8.07 8.71
C SER A 105 7.67 8.81 8.43
N PRO A 106 7.02 9.38 9.47
CA PRO A 106 5.88 10.27 9.27
C PRO A 106 6.19 11.40 8.29
N GLY A 107 5.21 11.84 7.50
CA GLY A 107 5.44 12.87 6.48
C GLY A 107 6.21 12.39 5.26
N HIS A 108 6.45 11.09 5.12
CA HIS A 108 7.08 10.52 3.92
C HIS A 108 6.07 9.74 3.07
N ILE A 109 6.31 9.81 1.76
CA ILE A 109 5.63 8.98 0.76
C ILE A 109 6.68 7.99 0.26
N LEU A 110 6.45 6.71 0.48
CA LEU A 110 7.26 5.66 -0.10
C LEU A 110 6.69 5.27 -1.47
N GLU A 111 7.37 5.66 -2.53
CA GLU A 111 7.05 5.27 -3.91
C GLU A 111 7.99 4.12 -4.32
N LEU A 112 7.41 2.93 -4.50
CA LEU A 112 8.15 1.74 -4.93
C LEU A 112 7.93 1.51 -6.43
N HIS A 113 9.04 1.50 -7.17
CA HIS A 113 9.08 1.26 -8.61
C HIS A 113 9.59 -0.16 -8.91
N GLY A 114 9.15 -0.71 -10.05
CA GLY A 114 9.57 -2.03 -10.52
C GLY A 114 8.63 -3.15 -10.06
N TYR A 115 9.18 -4.35 -9.91
CA TYR A 115 8.45 -5.58 -9.54
C TYR A 115 8.77 -5.96 -8.10
N TRP A 116 8.49 -5.07 -7.17
CA TRP A 116 8.80 -5.34 -5.78
C TRP A 116 7.83 -6.37 -5.21
N GLN A 117 8.40 -7.42 -4.61
CA GLN A 117 7.67 -8.60 -4.18
C GLN A 117 8.23 -9.04 -2.83
N SER A 118 7.38 -9.03 -1.80
CA SER A 118 7.78 -9.45 -0.45
C SER A 118 6.98 -10.67 -0.03
N TYR A 119 7.54 -11.86 -0.27
CA TYR A 119 6.93 -13.13 0.17
C TYR A 119 6.63 -13.13 1.68
N LEU A 120 7.41 -12.42 2.49
CA LEU A 120 7.17 -12.30 3.92
C LEU A 120 5.85 -11.58 4.25
N HIS A 121 5.44 -10.59 3.46
CA HIS A 121 4.13 -9.96 3.62
C HIS A 121 3.00 -10.89 3.18
N PHE A 122 3.21 -11.70 2.13
CA PHE A 122 2.27 -12.76 1.76
C PHE A 122 2.09 -13.78 2.87
N ALA A 123 3.19 -14.30 3.41
CA ALA A 123 3.13 -15.29 4.48
C ALA A 123 2.44 -14.71 5.72
N LYS A 124 2.87 -13.52 6.17
CA LYS A 124 2.38 -12.88 7.39
C LYS A 124 0.91 -12.46 7.31
N TYR A 125 0.44 -12.02 6.16
CA TYR A 125 -0.92 -11.51 5.97
C TYR A 125 -1.75 -12.39 5.03
N SER A 126 -1.39 -13.67 4.92
CA SER A 126 -1.98 -14.61 3.95
C SER A 126 -3.49 -14.75 4.10
N ASP A 127 -4.00 -14.77 5.34
CA ASP A 127 -5.43 -14.87 5.61
C ASP A 127 -6.19 -13.64 5.09
N ASP A 128 -5.77 -12.42 5.48
CA ASP A 128 -6.35 -11.18 4.95
C ASP A 128 -6.31 -11.15 3.41
N ILE A 129 -5.17 -11.54 2.83
CA ILE A 129 -4.96 -11.50 1.40
C ILE A 129 -5.93 -12.43 0.68
N ARG A 130 -6.13 -13.66 1.18
CA ARG A 130 -7.02 -14.65 0.57
C ARG A 130 -8.50 -14.37 0.84
N GLN A 131 -8.84 -13.91 2.05
CA GLN A 131 -10.21 -13.80 2.50
C GLN A 131 -10.84 -12.43 2.25
N ARG A 132 -10.04 -11.39 2.02
CA ARG A 132 -10.53 -10.00 1.89
C ARG A 132 -10.02 -9.28 0.66
N ILE A 133 -8.79 -9.52 0.22
CA ILE A 133 -8.15 -8.73 -0.85
C ILE A 133 -8.26 -9.40 -2.23
N PHE A 134 -8.06 -10.71 -2.34
CA PHE A 134 -8.12 -11.42 -3.61
C PHE A 134 -9.20 -12.50 -3.62
N VAL A 135 -10.41 -12.12 -3.19
CA VAL A 135 -11.58 -13.00 -3.29
C VAL A 135 -12.12 -12.88 -4.71
N ALA A 136 -12.15 -13.98 -5.46
CA ALA A 136 -12.61 -13.97 -6.85
C ALA A 136 -14.09 -13.58 -6.94
N ARG A 137 -14.44 -12.68 -7.86
CA ARG A 137 -15.84 -12.25 -8.10
C ARG A 137 -16.65 -13.29 -8.87
N GLN A 138 -15.98 -14.09 -9.68
CA GLN A 138 -16.52 -15.21 -10.42
C GLN A 138 -15.58 -16.41 -10.26
N PRO A 139 -16.08 -17.66 -10.41
CA PRO A 139 -15.20 -18.81 -10.52
C PRO A 139 -14.20 -18.54 -11.65
N VAL A 140 -12.91 -18.57 -11.34
CA VAL A 140 -11.84 -18.36 -12.34
C VAL A 140 -11.73 -19.57 -13.29
N LEU A 141 -12.46 -20.65 -13.00
CA LEU A 141 -12.56 -21.88 -13.77
C LEU A 141 -14.04 -22.27 -13.84
N GLU A 142 -14.62 -22.14 -15.03
CA GLU A 142 -15.73 -22.97 -15.49
C GLU A 142 -15.15 -24.08 -16.37
#